data_AF-A0A1C4HTZ4-F1
#
_entry.id   AF-A0A1C4HTZ4-F1
#
_cell.length_a   1.000
_cell.length_b   1.000
_cell.length_c   1.000
_cell.angle_alpha   90.00
_cell.angle_beta   90.00
_cell.angle_gamma   90.00
#
_symmetry.space_group_name_H-M   'P 1'
#
loop_
_entity.id
_entity.type
_entity.pdbx_description
1 polymer ?
#
loop_
_entity_poly.entity_id
_entity_poly.type
_entity_poly.pdbx_seq_one_letter_code
_entity_poly.pdbx_strand_id
1 'polypeptide(L)'
;MTFYRVHLDRGRNAYWAMEEDSEELYETAQVLLDPETGSFTDEVSEQLEYVGSALLVMNRVTLDPPWRGHGLAAVLACEVITRLMAGCRAVACSPGITDLRSQRLTARAEWDRVNAKIAQGWESLGFRPYRDNVYLLSPASQDLEEQRGALRRHLAELGGSWRAGAS
;
A
#
# COMPACT_ATOMS: atom_id res chain seq x y z
N MET A 1 -3.14 -10.25 3.99
CA MET A 1 -3.05 -8.82 3.64
C MET A 1 -4.36 -8.17 4.01
N THR A 2 -4.33 -6.94 4.51
CA THR A 2 -5.51 -6.21 4.97
C THR A 2 -5.62 -4.91 4.19
N PHE A 3 -6.80 -4.67 3.60
CA PHE A 3 -7.13 -3.47 2.84
C PHE A 3 -8.44 -2.90 3.37
N TYR A 4 -8.52 -1.57 3.41
CA TYR A 4 -9.72 -0.83 3.81
C TYR A 4 -10.17 0.05 2.66
N ARG A 5 -11.45 -0.03 2.31
CA ARG A 5 -12.07 0.93 1.40
C ARG A 5 -12.83 1.95 2.23
N VAL A 6 -12.29 3.15 2.30
CA VAL A 6 -12.85 4.26 3.05
C VAL A 6 -13.67 5.11 2.08
N HIS A 7 -14.98 5.20 2.33
CA HIS A 7 -15.88 6.02 1.53
C HIS A 7 -15.95 7.42 2.13
N LEU A 8 -15.56 8.43 1.36
CA LEU A 8 -15.55 9.83 1.81
C LEU A 8 -16.88 10.56 1.57
N ASP A 9 -17.82 9.91 0.87
CA ASP A 9 -19.06 10.50 0.33
C ASP A 9 -20.34 9.89 0.93
N ARG A 10 -20.24 9.05 1.96
CA ARG A 10 -21.39 8.31 2.54
C ARG A 10 -21.97 8.90 3.82
N GLY A 11 -21.69 10.18 4.09
CA GLY A 11 -22.31 10.93 5.19
C GLY A 11 -21.74 10.66 6.59
N ARG A 12 -20.80 9.73 6.73
CA ARG A 12 -19.95 9.60 7.92
C ARG A 12 -18.61 10.28 7.64
N ASN A 13 -18.13 11.08 8.58
CA ASN A 13 -16.80 11.69 8.48
C ASN A 13 -15.73 10.57 8.55
N ALA A 14 -14.96 10.44 7.47
CA ALA A 14 -14.00 9.35 7.31
C ALA A 14 -12.79 9.48 8.23
N TYR A 15 -12.38 10.70 8.58
CA TYR A 15 -11.28 10.95 9.51
C TYR A 15 -11.56 10.27 10.86
N TRP A 16 -12.72 10.57 11.45
CA TRP A 16 -13.14 9.99 12.72
C TRP A 16 -13.43 8.48 12.62
N ALA A 17 -13.96 8.03 11.48
CA ALA A 17 -14.18 6.60 11.26
C ALA A 17 -12.87 5.81 11.21
N MET A 18 -11.79 6.39 10.69
CA MET A 18 -10.46 5.77 10.66
C MET A 18 -9.79 5.80 12.03
N GLU A 19 -9.94 6.89 12.79
CA GLU A 19 -9.49 6.97 14.19
C GLU A 19 -10.12 5.86 15.06
N GLU A 20 -11.42 5.67 14.95
CA GLU A 20 -12.14 4.66 15.74
C GLU A 20 -11.77 3.21 15.39
N ASP A 21 -11.30 2.94 14.15
CA ASP A 21 -11.00 1.58 13.69
C ASP A 21 -9.59 1.12 14.11
N SER A 22 -8.56 1.92 13.85
CA SER A 22 -7.18 1.57 14.21
C SER A 22 -6.22 2.77 14.23
N GLU A 23 -5.16 2.67 15.04
CA GLU A 23 -4.08 3.67 15.10
C GLU A 23 -3.39 3.83 13.73
N GLU A 24 -3.12 2.74 13.01
CA GLU A 24 -2.47 2.81 11.69
C GLU A 24 -3.35 3.49 10.62
N LEU A 25 -4.67 3.30 10.70
CA LEU A 25 -5.60 4.04 9.86
C LEU A 25 -5.64 5.51 10.27
N TYR A 26 -5.63 5.79 11.57
CA TYR A 26 -5.61 7.16 12.06
C TYR A 26 -4.39 7.95 11.58
N GLU A 27 -3.20 7.37 11.64
CA GLU A 27 -1.97 7.97 11.09
C GLU A 27 -2.13 8.33 9.60
N THR A 28 -2.75 7.44 8.82
CA THR A 28 -3.05 7.71 7.41
C THR A 28 -4.07 8.86 7.25
N ALA A 29 -5.10 8.89 8.09
CA ALA A 29 -6.13 9.92 8.07
C ALA A 29 -5.58 11.31 8.43
N GLN A 30 -4.69 11.39 9.41
CA GLN A 30 -4.04 12.64 9.83
C GLN A 30 -3.25 13.30 8.71
N VAL A 31 -2.68 12.51 7.81
CA VAL A 31 -1.92 13.03 6.67
C VAL A 31 -2.83 13.42 5.51
N LEU A 32 -3.89 12.65 5.25
CA LEU A 32 -4.63 12.74 3.99
C LEU A 32 -5.96 13.48 4.08
N LEU A 33 -6.60 13.46 5.25
CA LEU A 33 -7.99 13.87 5.40
C LEU A 33 -8.11 15.10 6.30
N ASP A 34 -9.02 15.97 5.92
CA ASP A 34 -9.43 17.11 6.73
C ASP A 34 -10.40 16.63 7.84
N PRO A 35 -10.15 16.96 9.13
CA PRO A 35 -10.95 16.46 10.25
C PRO A 35 -12.36 17.05 10.32
N GLU A 36 -12.58 18.25 9.77
CA GLU A 36 -13.90 18.90 9.78
C GLU A 36 -14.82 18.26 8.75
N THR A 37 -14.30 18.03 7.55
CA THR A 37 -15.07 17.54 6.40
C THR A 37 -15.03 16.02 6.22
N GLY A 38 -13.99 15.35 6.73
CA GLY A 38 -13.74 13.93 6.49
C GLY A 38 -13.38 13.59 5.04
N SER A 39 -13.06 14.61 4.23
CA SER A 39 -12.63 14.47 2.82
C SER A 39 -11.12 14.65 2.71
N PHE A 40 -10.55 14.40 1.52
CA PHE A 40 -9.15 14.76 1.26
C PHE A 40 -8.92 16.24 1.52
N THR A 41 -7.77 16.60 2.11
CA THR A 41 -7.34 17.99 2.20
C THR A 41 -7.21 18.61 0.80
N ASP A 42 -7.26 19.93 0.71
CA ASP A 42 -7.09 20.65 -0.56
C ASP A 42 -5.74 20.31 -1.20
N GLU A 43 -4.67 20.29 -0.39
CA GLU A 43 -3.31 19.95 -0.84
C GLU A 43 -3.23 18.55 -1.47
N VAL A 44 -3.86 17.55 -0.85
CA VAL A 44 -3.91 16.18 -1.39
C VAL A 44 -4.79 16.15 -2.64
N SER A 45 -5.92 16.86 -2.61
CA SER A 45 -6.85 16.92 -3.74
C SER A 45 -6.22 17.52 -4.99
N GLU A 46 -5.34 18.50 -4.88
CA GLU A 46 -4.62 19.10 -6.02
C GLU A 46 -3.67 18.13 -6.71
N GLN A 47 -3.14 17.13 -5.97
CA GLN A 47 -2.21 16.13 -6.49
C GLN A 47 -2.90 14.89 -7.07
N LEU A 48 -4.20 14.74 -6.82
CA LEU A 48 -4.97 13.56 -7.20
C LEU A 48 -5.99 13.87 -8.29
N GLU A 49 -5.93 13.09 -9.37
CA GLU A 49 -6.95 13.10 -10.41
C GLU A 49 -8.34 12.79 -9.85
N TYR A 50 -9.36 13.43 -10.42
CA TYR A 50 -10.74 13.26 -9.98
C TYR A 50 -11.40 12.07 -10.69
N VAL A 51 -10.99 10.86 -10.31
CA VAL A 51 -11.46 9.59 -10.94
C VAL A 51 -12.35 8.74 -10.03
N GLY A 52 -12.59 9.17 -8.80
CA GLY A 52 -13.41 8.46 -7.80
C GLY A 52 -13.56 9.26 -6.52
N SER A 53 -14.27 8.68 -5.54
CA SER A 53 -14.57 9.33 -4.26
C SER A 53 -14.03 8.58 -3.04
N ALA A 54 -13.62 7.32 -3.19
CA ALA A 54 -13.11 6.50 -2.09
C ALA A 54 -11.59 6.56 -1.95
N LEU A 55 -11.09 6.28 -0.74
CA LEU A 55 -9.69 6.01 -0.46
C LEU A 55 -9.51 4.50 -0.22
N LEU A 56 -8.56 3.87 -0.92
CA LEU A 56 -8.17 2.49 -0.63
C LEU A 56 -6.89 2.49 0.21
N VAL A 57 -6.95 2.04 1.46
CA VAL A 57 -5.77 1.93 2.33
C VAL A 57 -5.26 0.50 2.33
N MET A 58 -4.02 0.30 1.87
CA MET A 58 -3.29 -0.95 2.06
C MET A 58 -2.63 -0.92 3.45
N ASN A 59 -3.35 -1.43 4.46
CA ASN A 59 -2.93 -1.30 5.85
C ASN A 59 -1.81 -2.29 6.21
N ARG A 60 -1.97 -3.58 5.88
CA ARG A 60 -1.00 -4.60 6.32
C ARG A 60 -0.71 -5.66 5.26
N VAL A 61 0.57 -5.90 4.99
CA VAL A 61 1.04 -6.95 4.08
C VAL A 61 1.97 -7.90 4.82
N THR A 62 1.49 -9.12 5.08
CA THR A 62 2.26 -10.18 5.73
C THR A 62 2.37 -11.39 4.82
N LEU A 63 3.57 -11.97 4.77
CA LEU A 63 3.85 -13.26 4.15
C LEU A 63 4.49 -14.18 5.19
N ASP A 64 4.19 -15.48 5.13
CA ASP A 64 4.88 -16.44 5.98
C ASP A 64 6.38 -16.47 5.64
N PRO A 65 7.26 -16.76 6.61
CA PRO A 65 8.71 -16.70 6.42
C PRO A 65 9.25 -17.39 5.16
N PRO A 66 8.75 -18.59 4.74
CA PRO A 66 9.21 -19.26 3.53
C PRO A 66 8.93 -18.49 2.22
N TRP A 67 8.00 -17.54 2.24
CA TRP A 67 7.58 -16.76 1.07
C TRP A 67 8.19 -15.35 1.04
N ARG A 68 8.93 -14.95 2.08
CA ARG A 68 9.58 -13.63 2.18
C ARG A 68 10.82 -13.58 1.28
N GLY A 69 11.19 -12.39 0.82
CA GLY A 69 12.39 -12.18 0.01
C GLY A 69 12.27 -12.54 -1.48
N HIS A 70 11.16 -13.14 -1.90
CA HIS A 70 10.92 -13.52 -3.31
C HIS A 70 10.18 -12.46 -4.14
N GLY A 71 9.86 -11.30 -3.55
CA GLY A 71 9.09 -10.24 -4.21
C GLY A 71 7.58 -10.49 -4.32
N LEU A 72 7.07 -11.59 -3.73
CA LEU A 72 5.67 -11.99 -3.80
C LEU A 72 4.69 -10.97 -3.22
N ALA A 73 5.11 -10.18 -2.22
CA ALA A 73 4.29 -9.17 -1.60
C ALA A 73 3.84 -8.10 -2.60
N ALA A 74 4.77 -7.63 -3.45
CA ALA A 74 4.48 -6.63 -4.47
C ALA A 74 3.54 -7.19 -5.54
N VAL A 75 3.76 -8.43 -6.00
CA VAL A 75 2.89 -9.10 -6.98
C VAL A 75 1.45 -9.21 -6.44
N LEU A 76 1.29 -9.76 -5.25
CA LEU A 76 -0.02 -9.97 -4.63
C LEU A 76 -0.71 -8.64 -4.29
N ALA A 77 0.02 -7.65 -3.80
CA ALA A 77 -0.53 -6.32 -3.54
C ALA A 77 -1.01 -5.65 -4.82
N CYS A 78 -0.21 -5.69 -5.90
CA CYS A 78 -0.61 -5.16 -7.21
C CYS A 78 -1.91 -5.81 -7.72
N GLU A 79 -2.02 -7.14 -7.59
CA GLU A 79 -3.21 -7.91 -7.95
C GLU A 79 -4.45 -7.52 -7.13
N VAL A 80 -4.28 -7.30 -5.82
CA VAL A 80 -5.38 -6.89 -4.94
C VAL A 80 -5.80 -5.45 -5.21
N ILE A 81 -4.83 -4.53 -5.32
CA ILE A 81 -5.08 -3.11 -5.62
C ILE A 81 -5.85 -3.01 -6.94
N THR A 82 -5.40 -3.69 -8.00
CA THR A 82 -6.07 -3.62 -9.30
C THR A 82 -7.53 -4.10 -9.23
N ARG A 83 -7.85 -5.06 -8.37
CA ARG A 83 -9.22 -5.55 -8.17
C ARG A 83 -10.08 -4.59 -7.34
N LEU A 84 -9.50 -3.90 -6.37
CA LEU A 84 -10.25 -3.12 -5.37
C LEU A 84 -10.30 -1.61 -5.66
N MET A 85 -9.38 -1.09 -6.48
CA MET A 85 -9.22 0.36 -6.68
C MET A 85 -10.33 1.01 -7.51
N ALA A 86 -11.20 0.23 -8.17
CA ALA A 86 -12.30 0.79 -8.97
C ALA A 86 -13.20 1.71 -8.13
N GLY A 87 -13.34 2.97 -8.56
CA GLY A 87 -14.09 4.02 -7.85
C GLY A 87 -13.34 4.66 -6.67
N CYS A 88 -12.06 4.34 -6.48
CA CYS A 88 -11.19 5.06 -5.56
C CYS A 88 -10.53 6.25 -6.28
N ARG A 89 -10.28 7.32 -5.54
CA ARG A 89 -9.50 8.48 -5.99
C ARG A 89 -8.00 8.29 -5.72
N ALA A 90 -7.68 7.56 -4.67
CA ALA A 90 -6.31 7.29 -4.25
C ALA A 90 -6.20 5.88 -3.64
N VAL A 91 -5.01 5.32 -3.73
CA VAL A 91 -4.56 4.20 -2.91
C VAL A 91 -3.45 4.71 -2.00
N ALA A 92 -3.55 4.46 -0.69
CA ALA A 92 -2.55 4.88 0.29
C ALA A 92 -1.92 3.68 1.00
N CYS A 93 -0.66 3.82 1.39
CA CYS A 93 0.01 2.91 2.31
C CYS A 93 1.05 3.63 3.15
N SER A 94 1.36 3.10 4.34
CA SER A 94 2.52 3.50 5.14
C SER A 94 3.47 2.31 5.19
N PRO A 95 4.59 2.32 4.44
CA PRO A 95 5.49 1.19 4.40
C PRO A 95 6.30 1.10 5.68
N GLY A 96 6.30 -0.09 6.27
CA GLY A 96 7.06 -0.37 7.47
C GLY A 96 6.95 -1.83 7.87
N ILE A 97 7.85 -2.25 8.75
CA ILE A 97 7.81 -3.58 9.35
C ILE A 97 6.78 -3.56 10.49
N THR A 98 5.65 -4.23 10.29
CA THR A 98 4.58 -4.36 11.30
C THR A 98 4.82 -5.51 12.28
N ASP A 99 5.76 -6.43 11.98
CA ASP A 99 6.04 -7.62 12.80
C ASP A 99 7.15 -7.32 13.81
N LEU A 100 6.76 -6.75 14.95
CA LEU A 100 7.63 -6.48 16.10
C LEU A 100 8.14 -7.75 16.80
N ARG A 101 7.66 -8.96 16.45
CA ARG A 101 8.22 -10.22 16.98
C ARG A 101 9.58 -10.56 16.38
N SER A 102 9.97 -9.89 15.29
CA SER A 102 11.33 -9.87 14.76
C SER A 102 12.26 -8.93 15.55
N GLN A 103 12.30 -9.05 16.89
CA GLN A 103 13.31 -8.42 17.77
C GLN A 103 14.76 -8.89 17.50
N ARG A 104 15.05 -9.44 16.31
CA ARG A 104 16.39 -9.85 15.87
C ARG A 104 17.13 -8.79 15.06
N LEU A 105 16.45 -7.73 14.62
CA LEU A 105 17.10 -6.57 14.02
C LEU A 105 17.48 -5.63 15.17
N THR A 106 18.63 -5.79 15.79
CA THR A 106 19.07 -4.93 16.91
C THR A 106 19.77 -3.65 16.44
N ALA A 107 20.13 -3.55 15.15
CA ALA A 107 20.83 -2.40 14.59
C ALA A 107 19.90 -1.51 13.76
N ARG A 108 19.79 -0.22 14.13
CA ARG A 108 19.01 0.80 13.39
C ARG A 108 19.32 0.82 11.88
N ALA A 109 20.57 0.63 11.50
CA ALA A 109 21.00 0.57 10.10
C ALA A 109 20.41 -0.63 9.32
N GLU A 110 20.13 -1.74 9.98
CA GLU A 110 19.49 -2.90 9.35
C GLU A 110 17.99 -2.67 9.15
N TRP A 111 17.34 -2.02 10.12
CA TRP A 111 15.96 -1.53 9.98
C TRP A 111 15.81 -0.57 8.82
N ASP A 112 16.68 0.44 8.73
CA ASP A 112 16.63 1.44 7.67
C ASP A 112 16.82 0.80 6.29
N ARG A 113 17.71 -0.19 6.16
CA ARG A 113 17.90 -0.95 4.92
C ARG A 113 16.67 -1.77 4.52
N VAL A 114 16.01 -2.42 5.47
CA VAL A 114 14.82 -3.21 5.16
C VAL A 114 13.65 -2.30 4.79
N ASN A 115 13.44 -1.21 5.52
CA ASN A 115 12.44 -0.21 5.18
C ASN A 115 12.69 0.41 3.81
N ALA A 116 13.94 0.73 3.46
CA ALA A 116 14.29 1.23 2.13
C ALA A 116 13.95 0.22 1.01
N LYS A 117 14.19 -1.08 1.23
CA LYS A 117 13.81 -2.12 0.26
C LYS A 117 12.29 -2.25 0.12
N ILE A 118 11.55 -2.13 1.23
CA ILE A 118 10.09 -2.15 1.22
C ILE A 118 9.57 -0.93 0.44
N ALA A 119 10.05 0.27 0.76
CA ALA A 119 9.71 1.50 0.06
C ALA A 119 10.00 1.41 -1.45
N GLN A 120 11.20 0.95 -1.83
CA GLN A 120 11.58 0.74 -3.22
C GLN A 120 10.64 -0.24 -3.95
N GLY A 121 10.20 -1.30 -3.26
CA GLY A 121 9.21 -2.23 -3.80
C GLY A 121 7.87 -1.55 -4.08
N TRP A 122 7.41 -0.66 -3.21
CA TRP A 122 6.17 0.09 -3.44
C TRP A 122 6.31 1.16 -4.52
N GLU A 123 7.43 1.87 -4.55
CA GLU A 123 7.72 2.82 -5.62
C GLU A 123 7.76 2.16 -6.99
N SER A 124 8.24 0.91 -7.08
CA SER A 124 8.16 0.12 -8.30
C SER A 124 6.75 -0.23 -8.74
N LEU A 125 5.74 -0.16 -7.86
CA LEU A 125 4.32 -0.30 -8.22
C LEU A 125 3.68 1.04 -8.65
N GLY A 126 4.43 2.13 -8.63
CA GLY A 126 3.94 3.48 -8.93
C GLY A 126 3.52 4.29 -7.71
N PHE A 127 3.69 3.77 -6.48
CA PHE A 127 3.51 4.60 -5.29
C PHE A 127 4.56 5.72 -5.25
N ARG A 128 4.15 6.90 -4.79
CA ARG A 128 5.03 8.04 -4.60
C ARG A 128 4.97 8.52 -3.15
N PRO A 129 6.09 8.89 -2.53
CA PRO A 129 6.10 9.43 -1.18
C PRO A 129 5.33 10.76 -1.15
N TYR A 130 4.52 10.96 -0.12
CA TYR A 130 3.76 12.20 0.11
C TYR A 130 4.25 12.92 1.38
N ARG A 131 3.90 12.42 2.58
CA ARG A 131 4.27 13.02 3.88
C ARG A 131 4.20 11.98 5.00
N ASP A 132 5.03 12.13 6.04
CA ASP A 132 5.00 11.34 7.28
C ASP A 132 4.91 9.82 7.03
N ASN A 133 5.72 9.35 6.08
CA ASN A 133 5.77 7.97 5.61
C ASN A 133 4.52 7.47 4.85
N VAL A 134 3.54 8.31 4.54
CA VAL A 134 2.43 7.95 3.67
C VAL A 134 2.84 8.05 2.21
N TYR A 135 2.55 7.00 1.47
CA TYR A 135 2.73 6.88 0.03
C TYR A 135 1.38 6.85 -0.66
N LEU A 136 1.28 7.51 -1.81
CA LEU A 136 0.08 7.59 -2.63
C LEU A 136 0.30 6.96 -4.00
N LEU A 137 -0.72 6.26 -4.48
CA LEU A 137 -0.82 5.75 -5.83
C LEU A 137 -2.14 6.24 -6.44
N SER A 138 -2.06 6.89 -7.60
CA SER A 138 -3.23 7.29 -8.38
C SER A 138 -3.80 6.06 -9.10
N PRO A 139 -5.09 5.73 -8.95
CA PRO A 139 -5.75 4.66 -9.70
C PRO A 139 -5.81 4.89 -11.21
N ALA A 140 -5.60 6.14 -11.66
CA ALA A 140 -5.52 6.51 -13.07
C ALA A 140 -4.12 6.29 -13.68
N SER A 141 -3.11 6.00 -12.84
CA SER A 141 -1.74 5.82 -13.30
C SER A 141 -1.59 4.59 -14.18
N GLN A 142 -0.93 4.76 -15.34
CA GLN A 142 -0.56 3.64 -16.20
C GLN A 142 0.60 2.81 -15.63
N ASP A 143 1.40 3.38 -14.72
CA ASP A 143 2.54 2.71 -14.09
C ASP A 143 2.10 1.37 -13.46
N LEU A 144 0.96 1.33 -12.76
CA LEU A 144 0.50 0.12 -12.10
C LEU A 144 0.20 -1.01 -13.10
N GLU A 145 -0.44 -0.69 -14.23
CA GLU A 145 -0.80 -1.67 -15.25
C GLU A 145 0.43 -2.21 -15.98
N GLU A 146 1.38 -1.35 -16.31
CA GLU A 146 2.66 -1.75 -16.91
C GLU A 146 3.45 -2.67 -15.98
N GLN A 147 3.53 -2.29 -14.69
CA GLN A 147 4.26 -3.06 -13.68
C GLN A 147 3.56 -4.39 -13.36
N ARG A 148 2.22 -4.43 -13.42
CA ARG A 148 1.45 -5.67 -13.28
C ARG A 148 1.89 -6.73 -14.29
N GLY A 149 2.13 -6.34 -15.54
CA GLY A 149 2.62 -7.24 -16.58
C GLY A 149 3.99 -7.84 -16.24
N ALA A 150 4.93 -7.02 -15.75
CA ALA A 150 6.25 -7.47 -15.33
C ALA A 150 6.19 -8.40 -14.10
N LEU A 151 5.39 -8.05 -13.10
CA LEU A 151 5.21 -8.84 -11.88
C LEU A 151 4.60 -10.22 -12.14
N ARG A 152 3.64 -10.31 -13.07
CA ARG A 152 3.06 -11.60 -13.50
C ARG A 152 4.09 -12.50 -14.17
N ARG A 153 4.98 -11.94 -15.00
CA ARG A 153 6.08 -12.71 -15.61
C ARG A 153 7.03 -13.24 -14.55
N HIS A 154 7.46 -12.39 -13.62
CA HIS A 154 8.31 -12.79 -12.49
C HIS A 154 7.67 -13.90 -11.64
N LEU A 155 6.36 -13.81 -11.36
CA LEU A 155 5.65 -14.87 -10.65
C LEU A 155 5.64 -16.20 -11.41
N ALA A 156 5.43 -16.16 -12.73
CA ALA A 156 5.45 -17.35 -13.58
C ALA A 156 6.84 -18.01 -13.63
N GLU A 157 7.90 -17.20 -13.70
CA GLU A 157 9.29 -17.66 -13.65
C GLU A 157 9.61 -18.33 -12.30
N LEU A 158 9.26 -17.67 -11.19
CA LEU A 158 9.39 -18.25 -9.84
C LEU A 158 8.67 -19.60 -9.72
N GLY A 159 7.43 -19.68 -10.21
CA GLY A 159 6.66 -20.92 -10.22
C GLY A 159 7.24 -22.01 -11.14
N GLY A 160 7.95 -21.62 -12.20
CA GLY A 160 8.73 -22.53 -13.04
C GLY A 160 9.93 -23.10 -12.29
N SER A 161 10.74 -22.23 -11.68
CA SER A 161 11.93 -22.63 -10.90
C SER A 161 11.58 -23.55 -9.73
N TRP A 162 10.48 -23.25 -9.02
CA TRP A 162 10.02 -24.07 -7.89
C TRP A 162 9.63 -25.48 -8.34
N ARG A 163 8.92 -25.62 -9.47
CA ARG A 163 8.55 -26.93 -10.03
C ARG A 163 9.77 -27.73 -10.50
N ALA A 164 10.75 -27.05 -11.10
CA ALA A 164 11.97 -27.69 -11.58
C ALA A 164 12.91 -28.14 -10.46
N GLY A 165 12.95 -27.41 -9.33
CA GLY A 165 13.77 -27.76 -8.16
C GLY A 165 13.10 -28.73 -7.18
N ALA A 166 11.80 -29.00 -7.35
CA ALA A 166 11.05 -29.99 -6.57
C ALA A 166 10.97 -31.37 -7.24
N SER A 167 11.68 -31.56 -8.38
CA SER A 167 11.90 -32.84 -9.06
C SER A 167 13.29 -33.39 -8.72
#